data_AF-A0A2G2LXJ7-F1
#
_entry.id   AF-A0A2G2LXJ7-F1
#
_cell.length_a   1.000
_cell.length_b   1.000
_cell.length_c   1.000
_cell.angle_alpha   90.00
_cell.angle_beta   90.00
_cell.angle_gamma   90.00
#
_symmetry.space_group_name_H-M   'P 1'
#
loop_
_entity.id
_entity.type
_entity.pdbx_description
1 polymer ?
#
loop_
_entity_poly.entity_id
_entity_poly.type
_entity_poly.pdbx_seq_one_letter_code
_entity_poly.pdbx_strand_id
1 'polypeptide(L)'
;MWSHYALLKKLKNGLMEELCRTKFKHWEYEKEIRLFLTIEDAEKEGKHLFADFDNEAMKLREIVMGSNYESCGEFEKLGVSLEDDISIITARCAFQNFSIVKQHCKKMQKTI
;
A
#
# COMPACT_ATOMS: atom_id res chain seq x y z
N MET A 1 -18.31 -34.32 23.35
CA MET A 1 -18.45 -34.23 21.88
C MET A 1 -18.47 -32.78 21.35
N TRP A 2 -18.82 -31.76 22.15
CA TRP A 2 -18.84 -30.36 21.71
C TRP A 2 -17.49 -29.60 21.79
N SER A 3 -16.52 -30.10 22.58
CA SER A 3 -15.21 -29.44 22.77
C SER A 3 -14.26 -29.57 21.56
N HIS A 4 -14.25 -30.71 20.86
CA HIS A 4 -13.39 -30.94 19.68
C HIS A 4 -13.79 -30.06 18.48
N TYR A 5 -15.09 -29.84 18.27
CA TYR A 5 -15.59 -29.00 17.17
C TYR A 5 -15.23 -27.52 17.33
N ALA A 6 -15.23 -27.02 18.58
CA ALA A 6 -14.84 -25.64 18.87
C ALA A 6 -13.32 -25.41 18.65
N LEU A 7 -12.49 -26.38 19.03
CA LEU A 7 -11.03 -26.36 18.80
C LEU A 7 -10.68 -26.36 17.30
N LEU A 8 -11.34 -27.20 16.50
CA LEU A 8 -11.16 -27.24 15.04
C LEU A 8 -11.56 -25.93 14.36
N LYS A 9 -12.65 -25.29 14.79
CA LYS A 9 -13.06 -23.96 14.29
C LYS A 9 -12.04 -22.88 14.64
N LYS A 10 -11.51 -22.89 15.86
CA LYS A 10 -10.51 -21.92 16.35
C LYS A 10 -9.17 -22.08 15.62
N LEU A 11 -8.73 -23.32 15.40
CA LEU A 11 -7.54 -23.66 14.60
C LEU A 11 -7.68 -23.21 13.14
N LYS A 12 -8.87 -23.38 12.54
CA LYS A 12 -9.15 -22.96 11.17
C LYS A 12 -9.19 -21.44 11.00
N ASN A 13 -9.71 -20.72 12.00
CA ASN A 13 -9.74 -19.26 12.00
C ASN A 13 -8.33 -18.67 12.16
N GLY A 14 -7.52 -19.18 13.10
CA GLY A 14 -6.14 -18.72 13.30
C GLY A 14 -5.27 -18.94 12.07
N LEU A 15 -5.39 -20.10 11.42
CA LEU A 15 -4.68 -20.39 10.17
C LEU A 15 -5.11 -19.45 9.03
N MET A 16 -6.41 -19.14 8.91
CA MET A 16 -6.90 -18.24 7.88
C MET A 16 -6.36 -16.82 8.07
N GLU A 17 -6.34 -16.33 9.32
CA GLU A 17 -5.75 -15.03 9.65
C GLU A 17 -4.25 -14.99 9.33
N GLU A 18 -3.51 -16.05 9.64
CA GLU A 18 -2.09 -16.17 9.33
C GLU A 18 -1.83 -16.18 7.82
N LEU A 19 -2.63 -16.93 7.05
CA LEU A 19 -2.54 -16.97 5.59
C LEU A 19 -2.85 -15.59 4.97
N CYS A 20 -3.89 -14.91 5.45
CA CYS A 20 -4.23 -13.56 4.98
C CYS A 20 -3.13 -12.53 5.29
N ARG A 21 -2.38 -12.73 6.38
CA ARG A 21 -1.26 -11.86 6.78
C ARG A 21 0.08 -12.26 6.16
N THR A 22 0.19 -13.45 5.59
CA THR A 22 1.42 -13.94 4.97
C THR A 22 1.71 -13.18 3.68
N LYS A 23 2.89 -12.57 3.60
CA LYS A 23 3.40 -11.90 2.41
C LYS A 23 4.46 -12.77 1.74
N PHE A 24 4.57 -12.71 0.42
CA PHE A 24 5.65 -13.36 -0.30
C PHE A 24 7.00 -12.80 0.14
N LYS A 25 7.97 -13.67 0.47
CA LYS A 25 9.27 -13.25 1.03
C LYS A 25 9.99 -12.20 0.20
N HIS A 26 9.89 -12.27 -1.13
CA HIS A 26 10.54 -11.29 -2.00
C HIS A 26 9.94 -9.89 -1.93
N TRP A 27 8.81 -9.64 -1.26
CA TRP A 27 8.27 -8.30 -1.05
C TRP A 27 8.69 -7.69 0.30
N GLU A 28 9.56 -8.36 1.05
CA GLU A 28 10.11 -7.87 2.32
C GLU A 28 10.82 -6.52 2.16
N TYR A 29 11.37 -6.22 0.96
CA TYR A 29 12.05 -4.95 0.67
C TYR A 29 11.11 -3.73 0.70
N GLU A 30 9.79 -3.92 0.55
CA GLU A 30 8.83 -2.81 0.43
C GLU A 30 8.54 -2.13 1.78
N LYS A 31 8.85 -2.80 2.91
CA LYS A 31 8.54 -2.31 4.27
C LYS A 31 7.09 -1.83 4.41
N GLU A 32 6.17 -2.46 3.67
CA GLU A 32 4.74 -2.15 3.65
C GLU A 32 4.07 -2.58 4.96
N ILE A 33 3.16 -1.74 5.46
CA ILE A 33 2.23 -2.08 6.53
C ILE A 33 0.86 -2.39 5.90
N ARG A 34 0.28 -3.55 6.22
CA ARG A 34 -1.10 -3.90 5.81
C ARG A 34 -2.06 -3.67 6.95
N LEU A 35 -3.06 -2.85 6.69
CA LEU A 35 -4.21 -2.66 7.57
C LEU A 35 -5.28 -3.70 7.24
N PHE A 36 -5.83 -4.31 8.27
CA PHE A 36 -7.00 -5.19 8.16
C PHE A 36 -8.14 -4.45 8.85
N LEU A 37 -9.04 -3.89 8.05
CA LEU A 37 -10.13 -3.05 8.51
C LEU A 37 -11.46 -3.80 8.35
N THR A 38 -12.37 -3.53 9.26
CA THR A 38 -13.76 -3.97 9.18
C THR A 38 -14.51 -3.15 8.13
N ILE A 39 -15.43 -3.78 7.42
CA ILE A 39 -16.22 -3.11 6.37
C ILE A 39 -17.12 -2.05 6.98
N GLU A 40 -17.52 -2.25 8.23
CA GLU A 40 -18.36 -1.35 9.01
C GLU A 40 -17.71 0.01 9.25
N ASP A 41 -16.37 0.08 9.27
CA ASP A 41 -15.61 1.31 9.50
C ASP A 41 -15.20 2.02 8.20
N ALA A 42 -15.59 1.48 7.03
CA ALA A 42 -15.23 2.03 5.74
C ALA A 42 -16.30 2.99 5.19
N GLU A 43 -15.86 4.10 4.62
CA GLU A 43 -16.70 5.02 3.87
C GLU A 43 -17.02 4.45 2.48
N LYS A 44 -18.28 4.54 2.07
CA LYS A 44 -18.73 4.02 0.78
C LYS A 44 -18.88 5.14 -0.24
N GLU A 45 -18.13 5.05 -1.33
CA GLU A 45 -18.27 5.94 -2.49
C GLU A 45 -18.58 5.11 -3.74
N GLY A 46 -19.84 5.17 -4.19
CA GLY A 46 -20.34 4.35 -5.29
C GLY A 46 -20.24 2.85 -5.00
N LYS A 47 -19.36 2.17 -5.75
CA LYS A 47 -19.08 0.71 -5.61
C LYS A 47 -17.83 0.41 -4.78
N HIS A 48 -17.14 1.43 -4.31
CA HIS A 48 -15.86 1.33 -3.63
C HIS A 48 -16.04 1.61 -2.13
N LEU A 49 -15.16 1.01 -1.32
CA LEU A 49 -15.07 1.22 0.11
C LEU A 49 -13.68 1.79 0.40
N PHE A 50 -13.64 2.88 1.15
CA PHE A 50 -12.44 3.61 1.49
C PHE A 50 -12.28 3.66 3.01
N ALA A 51 -11.05 3.49 3.47
CA ALA A 51 -10.70 3.78 4.84
C ALA A 51 -10.39 5.27 4.95
N ASP A 52 -10.86 5.91 6.01
CA ASP A 52 -10.47 7.28 6.29
C ASP A 52 -8.98 7.33 6.64
N PHE A 53 -8.26 8.26 6.01
CA PHE A 53 -6.88 8.56 6.34
C PHE A 53 -6.90 9.61 7.44
N ASP A 54 -6.82 9.17 8.70
CA ASP A 54 -6.73 10.08 9.84
C ASP A 54 -5.52 11.04 9.66
N ASN A 55 -5.82 12.31 9.43
CA ASN A 55 -4.84 13.36 9.13
C ASN A 55 -3.87 13.64 10.30
N GLU A 56 -4.19 13.19 11.52
CA GLU A 56 -3.29 13.33 12.67
C GLU A 56 -2.28 12.18 12.76
N ALA A 57 -2.69 10.95 12.43
CA ALA A 57 -1.87 9.74 12.54
C ALA A 57 -1.15 9.33 11.23
N MET A 58 -1.71 9.66 10.06
CA MET A 58 -1.16 9.30 8.75
C MET A 58 -0.99 10.53 7.87
N LYS A 59 0.25 11.03 7.80
CA LYS A 59 0.61 12.16 6.93
C LYS A 59 1.26 11.67 5.64
N LEU A 60 0.88 12.28 4.51
CA LEU A 60 1.54 12.05 3.24
C LEU A 60 2.98 12.58 3.33
N ARG A 61 3.95 11.68 3.17
CA ARG A 61 5.38 12.01 3.22
C ARG A 61 6.07 11.88 1.88
N GLU A 62 5.63 10.94 1.05
CA GLU A 62 6.33 10.57 -0.17
C GLU A 62 5.37 10.07 -1.23
N ILE A 63 5.60 10.52 -2.46
CA ILE A 63 4.90 10.06 -3.66
C ILE A 63 5.89 9.23 -4.48
N VAL A 64 5.58 7.94 -4.66
CA VAL A 64 6.41 7.03 -5.46
C VAL A 64 5.74 6.76 -6.81
N MET A 65 6.26 7.37 -7.87
CA MET A 65 5.82 7.13 -9.25
C MET A 65 6.37 5.80 -9.77
N GLY A 66 5.48 4.83 -9.94
CA GLY A 66 5.82 3.49 -10.43
C GLY A 66 6.46 3.50 -11.83
N SER A 67 7.10 2.37 -12.21
CA SER A 67 7.84 2.26 -13.49
C SER A 67 6.98 2.50 -14.72
N ASN A 68 5.69 2.12 -14.66
CA ASN A 68 4.74 2.24 -15.75
C ASN A 68 3.85 3.48 -15.64
N TYR A 69 4.10 4.35 -14.65
CA TYR A 69 3.38 5.62 -14.54
C TYR A 69 3.71 6.51 -15.75
N GLU A 70 2.71 6.91 -16.51
CA GLU A 70 2.82 7.96 -17.51
C GLU A 70 2.14 9.20 -16.92
N SER A 71 2.70 10.39 -17.14
CA SER A 71 2.14 11.63 -16.57
C SER A 71 0.69 11.74 -17.01
N CYS A 72 -0.20 11.61 -16.05
CA CYS A 72 -1.61 11.93 -16.21
C CYS A 72 -1.74 13.29 -15.53
N GLY A 73 -2.11 14.34 -16.26
CA GLY A 73 -2.34 15.70 -15.75
C GLY A 73 -3.46 15.82 -14.71
N GLU A 74 -3.77 14.73 -14.01
CA GLU A 74 -4.68 14.61 -12.89
C GLU A 74 -3.98 14.78 -11.55
N PHE A 75 -2.66 14.79 -11.51
CA PHE A 75 -1.95 15.01 -10.25
C PHE A 75 -2.26 16.39 -9.64
N GLU A 76 -2.42 17.41 -10.49
CA GLU A 76 -2.88 18.74 -10.10
C GLU A 76 -4.28 18.71 -9.46
N LYS A 77 -5.12 17.74 -9.83
CA LYS A 77 -6.47 17.56 -9.29
C LYS A 77 -6.48 16.89 -7.91
N LEU A 78 -5.37 16.26 -7.49
CA LEU A 78 -5.29 15.61 -6.19
C LEU A 78 -5.32 16.62 -5.03
N GLY A 79 -5.25 17.92 -5.31
CA GLY A 79 -5.35 18.97 -4.29
C GLY A 79 -4.24 18.91 -3.25
N VAL A 80 -3.19 18.13 -3.50
CA VAL A 80 -2.00 18.06 -2.66
C VAL A 80 -1.25 19.35 -2.87
N SER A 81 -1.44 20.29 -1.93
CA SER A 81 -0.54 21.42 -1.82
C SER A 81 0.84 20.84 -1.51
N LEU A 82 1.78 20.94 -2.46
CA LEU A 82 3.19 20.54 -2.28
C LEU A 82 3.94 21.46 -1.27
N GLU A 83 3.19 22.15 -0.41
CA GLU A 83 3.68 23.10 0.59
C GLU A 83 4.36 22.40 1.78
N ASP A 84 4.15 21.09 1.95
CA ASP A 84 4.85 20.26 2.93
C ASP A 84 5.98 19.45 2.27
N ASP A 85 6.99 19.05 3.06
CA ASP A 85 8.23 18.30 2.73
C ASP A 85 7.99 16.91 2.05
N ILE A 86 7.10 16.82 1.07
CA ILE A 86 6.68 15.62 0.37
C ILE A 86 7.72 15.30 -0.70
N SER A 87 8.44 14.18 -0.53
CA SER A 87 9.40 13.73 -1.53
C SER A 87 8.70 13.07 -2.71
N ILE A 88 9.08 13.45 -3.93
CA ILE A 88 8.64 12.77 -5.15
C ILE A 88 9.77 11.86 -5.64
N ILE A 89 9.49 10.57 -5.80
CA ILE A 89 10.45 9.58 -6.27
C ILE A 89 9.92 8.86 -7.50
N THR A 90 10.76 8.74 -8.52
CA THR A 90 10.53 7.79 -9.62
C THR A 90 11.10 6.42 -9.24
N ALA A 91 10.28 5.39 -9.33
CA ALA A 91 10.65 4.01 -9.08
C ALA A 91 10.87 3.24 -10.38
N ARG A 92 11.68 2.18 -10.30
CA ARG A 92 11.96 1.25 -11.40
C ARG A 92 12.25 -0.16 -10.86
N CYS A 93 12.12 -1.18 -11.70
CA CYS A 93 12.60 -2.52 -11.36
C CYS A 93 14.14 -2.52 -11.25
N ALA A 94 14.67 -3.19 -10.24
CA ALA A 94 16.09 -3.48 -10.15
C ALA A 94 16.53 -4.39 -11.31
N PHE A 95 17.79 -4.29 -11.73
CA PHE A 95 18.30 -5.08 -12.85
C PHE A 95 18.64 -6.52 -12.47
N GLN A 96 19.07 -6.74 -11.23
CA GLN A 96 19.70 -7.99 -10.81
C GLN A 96 18.87 -8.80 -9.81
N ASN A 97 17.79 -8.22 -9.28
CA ASN A 97 16.96 -8.86 -8.29
C ASN A 97 15.49 -8.44 -8.44
N PHE A 98 14.61 -9.22 -7.81
CA PHE A 98 13.19 -8.90 -7.73
C PHE A 98 12.98 -7.82 -6.66
N SER A 99 13.18 -6.55 -7.04
CA SER A 99 12.85 -5.40 -6.20
C SER A 99 12.51 -4.15 -7.00
N ILE A 100 11.79 -3.23 -6.37
CA ILE A 100 11.55 -1.87 -6.86
C ILE A 100 12.52 -0.92 -6.16
N VAL A 101 13.26 -0.14 -6.95
CA VAL A 101 14.31 0.78 -6.48
C VAL A 101 14.13 2.18 -7.04
N LYS A 102 14.76 3.17 -6.38
CA LYS A 102 14.80 4.55 -6.85
C LYS A 102 15.53 4.67 -8.19
N GLN A 103 14.95 5.45 -9.09
CA GLN A 103 15.61 5.88 -10.32
C GLN A 103 16.57 7.04 -10.01
N HIS A 104 17.87 6.77 -10.14
CA HIS A 104 18.93 7.77 -9.94
C HIS A 104 19.31 8.52 -11.23
N CYS A 105 18.96 7.97 -12.40
CA CYS A 105 19.26 8.61 -13.68
C CYS A 105 18.30 9.78 -13.93
N LYS A 106 18.80 11.02 -13.85
CA LYS A 106 18.01 12.26 -13.98
C LYS A 106 17.10 12.29 -15.22
N LYS A 107 17.61 11.86 -16.38
CA LYS A 107 16.86 11.84 -17.65
C LYS A 107 15.66 10.88 -17.67
N MET A 108 15.60 9.94 -16.71
CA MET A 108 14.52 8.96 -16.57
C MET A 108 13.64 9.24 -15.36
N GLN A 109 13.90 10.33 -14.63
CA GLN A 109 13.00 10.79 -13.58
C GLN A 109 11.75 11.37 -14.22
N LYS A 110 10.61 11.01 -13.66
CA LYS A 110 9.31 11.51 -14.07
C LYS A 110 9.04 12.79 -13.30
N THR A 111 8.37 13.71 -13.97
CA THR A 111 7.91 14.96 -13.38
C THR A 111 6.39 14.91 -13.30
N ILE A 112 5.87 15.56 -12.27
CA ILE A 112 4.45 15.82 -12.11
C ILE A 112 4.10 17.05 -12.94
#